data_AF-A0A1J6JBL4-F1
#
_entry.id   AF-A0A1J6JBL4-F1
#
_cell.length_a   1.000
_cell.length_b   1.000
_cell.length_c   1.000
_cell.angle_alpha   90.00
_cell.angle_beta   90.00
_cell.angle_gamma   90.00
#
_symmetry.space_group_name_H-M   'P 1'
#
loop_
_entity.id
_entity.type
_entity.pdbx_description
1 polymer ?
#
loop_
_entity_poly.entity_id
_entity_poly.type
_entity_poly.pdbx_seq_one_letter_code
_entity_poly.pdbx_strand_id
1 'polypeptide(L)'
;MVSTTSSFLLLLFVSSSLFVTEAQIPAPVKGLSWKFYETSFPQLESIIRKRLEKQIKDDVGQAAGLLRLHFHDCFVQPPKNTRQ
;
A
#
# COMPACT_ATOMS: atom_id res chain seq x y z
N MET A 1 29.08 -25.82 30.26
CA MET A 1 29.41 -24.83 29.21
C MET A 1 28.40 -24.79 28.06
N VAL A 2 27.63 -25.85 27.78
CA VAL A 2 26.63 -25.91 26.67
C VAL A 2 25.33 -25.11 26.95
N SER A 3 24.93 -24.96 28.22
CA SER A 3 23.70 -24.25 28.57
C SER A 3 23.80 -22.74 28.31
N THR A 4 24.96 -22.15 28.62
CA THR A 4 25.22 -20.71 28.48
C THR A 4 25.26 -20.26 27.02
N THR A 5 25.76 -21.10 26.10
CA THR A 5 25.79 -20.80 24.67
C THR A 5 24.41 -20.87 24.04
N SER A 6 23.57 -21.83 24.44
CA SER A 6 22.17 -21.95 23.98
C SER A 6 21.34 -20.73 24.39
N SER A 7 21.46 -20.29 25.66
CA SER A 7 20.77 -19.09 26.15
C SER A 7 21.25 -17.81 25.43
N PHE A 8 22.55 -17.71 25.13
CA PHE A 8 23.09 -16.57 24.40
C PHE A 8 22.56 -16.49 22.96
N LEU A 9 22.45 -17.64 22.28
CA LEU A 9 21.87 -17.71 20.92
C LEU A 9 20.39 -17.33 20.91
N LEU A 10 19.61 -17.74 21.91
CA LEU A 10 18.21 -17.33 22.05
C LEU A 10 18.07 -15.81 22.25
N LEU A 11 18.93 -15.21 23.06
CA LEU A 11 18.94 -13.75 23.28
C LEU A 11 19.27 -12.98 22.00
N LEU A 12 20.22 -13.47 21.18
CA LEU A 12 20.53 -12.88 19.87
C LEU A 12 19.36 -12.98 18.88
N PHE A 13 18.64 -14.10 18.89
CA PHE A 13 17.47 -14.32 18.04
C PHE A 13 16.29 -13.40 18.42
N VAL A 14 16.05 -13.21 19.72
CA VAL A 14 15.04 -12.29 20.26
C VAL A 14 15.41 -10.84 19.97
N SER A 15 16.68 -10.44 20.14
CA SER A 15 17.13 -9.08 19.82
C SER A 15 17.00 -8.75 18.33
N SER A 16 17.22 -9.72 17.44
CA SER A 16 17.12 -9.53 15.99
C SER A 16 15.67 -9.37 15.51
N SER A 17 14.72 -9.97 16.23
CA SER A 17 13.29 -9.84 15.95
C SER A 17 12.67 -8.55 16.49
N LEU A 18 13.36 -7.81 17.36
CA LEU A 18 12.95 -6.48 17.81
C LEU A 18 13.28 -5.35 16.81
N PHE A 19 14.14 -5.59 15.81
CA PHE A 19 14.40 -4.61 14.75
C PHE A 19 13.34 -4.72 13.64
N VAL A 20 12.08 -4.44 13.98
CA VAL A 20 11.05 -4.14 12.98
C VAL A 20 11.19 -2.67 12.62
N THR A 21 11.70 -2.38 11.43
CA THR A 21 11.67 -1.03 10.89
C THR A 21 10.23 -0.72 10.50
N GLU A 22 9.61 0.24 11.19
CA GLU A 22 8.29 0.74 10.82
C GLU A 22 8.41 1.47 9.48
N ALA A 23 7.75 0.93 8.45
CA ALA A 23 7.69 1.58 7.16
C ALA A 23 6.87 2.87 7.29
N GLN A 24 7.53 4.02 7.25
CA GLN A 24 6.87 5.32 7.33
C GLN A 24 6.00 5.51 6.08
N ILE A 25 4.67 5.46 6.25
CA ILE A 25 3.72 5.79 5.18
C ILE A 25 3.84 7.30 4.93
N PRO A 26 4.16 7.75 3.71
CA PRO A 26 4.27 9.17 3.42
C PRO A 26 2.92 9.86 3.68
N ALA A 27 2.98 11.04 4.30
CA ALA A 27 1.78 11.82 4.53
C ALA A 27 1.09 12.16 3.19
N PRO A 28 -0.25 12.12 3.13
CA PRO A 28 -0.97 12.46 1.91
C PRO A 28 -0.72 13.93 1.55
N VAL A 29 -0.67 14.25 0.26
CA VAL A 29 -0.54 15.63 -0.20
C VAL A 29 -1.77 16.46 0.17
N LYS A 30 -1.64 17.79 0.15
CA LYS A 30 -2.75 18.71 0.48
C LYS A 30 -4.00 18.36 -0.33
N GLY A 31 -5.13 18.23 0.37
CA GLY A 31 -6.42 17.88 -0.22
C GLY A 31 -6.72 16.38 -0.30
N LEU A 32 -5.77 15.50 0.05
CA LEU A 32 -5.99 14.05 0.16
C LEU A 32 -6.03 13.61 1.62
N SER A 33 -6.74 12.52 1.88
CA SER A 33 -6.85 11.87 3.19
C SER A 33 -7.02 10.36 3.02
N TRP A 34 -6.35 9.58 3.86
CA TRP A 34 -6.51 8.12 3.90
C TRP A 34 -7.93 7.67 4.29
N LYS A 35 -8.71 8.56 4.88
CA LYS A 35 -10.06 8.29 5.42
C LYS A 35 -11.13 9.11 4.70
N PHE A 36 -10.85 9.60 3.48
CA PHE A 36 -11.70 10.54 2.76
C PHE A 36 -13.17 10.08 2.66
N TYR A 37 -13.41 8.79 2.43
CA TYR A 37 -14.76 8.22 2.30
C TYR A 37 -15.27 7.51 3.56
N GLU A 38 -14.54 7.54 4.68
CA GLU A 38 -14.87 6.76 5.87
C GLU A 38 -16.28 7.08 6.42
N THR A 39 -16.66 8.36 6.41
CA THR A 39 -17.98 8.79 6.92
C THR A 39 -19.08 8.69 5.87
N SER A 40 -18.81 9.12 4.63
CA SER A 40 -19.84 9.20 3.59
C SER A 40 -20.14 7.84 2.97
N PHE A 41 -19.13 6.97 2.84
CA PHE A 41 -19.31 5.64 2.27
C PHE A 41 -18.23 4.64 2.74
N PRO A 42 -18.33 4.10 3.97
CA PRO A 42 -17.28 3.29 4.59
C PRO A 42 -16.96 1.98 3.84
N GLN A 43 -17.88 1.52 2.99
CA GLN A 43 -17.72 0.24 2.27
C GLN A 43 -17.06 0.40 0.90
N LEU A 44 -16.81 1.63 0.43
CA LEU A 44 -16.35 1.91 -0.94
C LEU A 44 -15.13 1.07 -1.33
N GLU A 45 -14.07 1.13 -0.54
CA GLU A 45 -12.82 0.41 -0.82
C GLU A 45 -13.03 -1.11 -0.84
N SER A 46 -13.88 -1.62 0.06
CA SER A 46 -14.17 -3.06 0.15
C SER A 46 -14.92 -3.57 -1.08
N ILE A 47 -15.85 -2.77 -1.61
CA ILE A 47 -16.64 -3.10 -2.79
C ILE A 47 -15.74 -3.11 -4.03
N ILE A 48 -14.91 -2.07 -4.19
CA ILE A 48 -13.95 -1.97 -5.29
C ILE A 48 -12.99 -3.17 -5.26
N ARG A 49 -12.41 -3.46 -4.09
CA ARG A 49 -11.47 -4.59 -3.91
C ARG A 49 -12.11 -5.92 -4.28
N LYS A 50 -13.30 -6.23 -3.73
CA LYS A 50 -14.00 -7.49 -4.04
C LYS A 50 -14.29 -7.65 -5.53
N ARG A 51 -14.68 -6.56 -6.21
CA ARG A 51 -14.92 -6.61 -7.66
C ARG A 51 -13.62 -6.84 -8.42
N LEU A 52 -12.56 -6.13 -8.08
CA LEU A 52 -11.25 -6.26 -8.73
C LEU A 52 -10.65 -7.65 -8.51
N GLU A 53 -10.73 -8.20 -7.30
CA GLU A 53 -10.25 -9.56 -6.99
C GLU A 53 -10.92 -10.61 -7.89
N LYS A 54 -12.25 -10.50 -8.07
CA LYS A 54 -12.97 -11.38 -9.01
C LYS A 54 -12.45 -11.22 -10.44
N GLN A 55 -12.29 -9.98 -10.92
CA GLN A 55 -11.85 -9.73 -12.30
C GLN A 55 -10.41 -10.14 -12.57
N ILE A 56 -9.51 -9.89 -11.63
CA ILE A 56 -8.10 -10.27 -11.74
C ILE A 56 -7.96 -11.79 -11.69
N LYS A 57 -8.81 -12.48 -10.93
CA LYS A 57 -8.86 -13.94 -10.93
C LYS A 57 -9.32 -14.49 -12.30
N ASP A 58 -10.28 -13.84 -12.93
CA ASP A 58 -10.78 -14.22 -14.25
C ASP A 58 -9.75 -13.91 -15.36
N ASP A 59 -9.07 -12.75 -15.27
CA ASP A 59 -8.00 -12.32 -16.17
C ASP A 59 -6.92 -11.51 -15.41
N VAL A 60 -5.75 -12.13 -15.21
CA VAL A 60 -4.61 -11.50 -14.52
C VAL A 60 -4.08 -10.27 -15.24
N GLY A 61 -4.30 -10.17 -16.57
CA GLY A 61 -3.93 -9.02 -17.38
C GLY A 61 -4.63 -7.73 -16.94
N GLN A 62 -5.80 -7.82 -16.30
CA GLN A 62 -6.53 -6.67 -15.76
C GLN A 62 -5.75 -5.94 -14.68
N ALA A 63 -4.95 -6.64 -13.86
CA ALA A 63 -4.13 -6.01 -12.84
C ALA A 63 -3.07 -5.09 -13.47
N ALA A 64 -2.37 -5.58 -14.49
CA ALA A 64 -1.39 -4.81 -15.23
C ALA A 64 -2.04 -3.66 -16.03
N GLY A 65 -3.20 -3.91 -16.64
CA GLY A 65 -3.96 -2.92 -17.38
C GLY A 65 -4.41 -1.74 -16.51
N LEU A 66 -4.97 -2.01 -15.33
CA LEU A 66 -5.41 -0.98 -14.39
C LEU A 66 -4.25 -0.13 -13.89
N LEU A 67 -3.11 -0.77 -13.57
CA LEU A 67 -1.91 -0.07 -13.16
C LEU A 67 -1.40 0.86 -14.28
N ARG A 68 -1.32 0.34 -15.51
CA ARG A 68 -0.91 1.12 -16.69
C ARG A 68 -1.85 2.30 -16.95
N LEU A 69 -3.16 2.10 -16.81
CA LEU A 69 -4.14 3.17 -17.00
C LEU A 69 -3.95 4.29 -15.97
N HIS A 70 -3.79 3.94 -14.69
CA HIS A 70 -3.54 4.92 -13.64
C HIS A 70 -2.27 5.75 -13.92
N PHE A 71 -1.18 5.09 -14.31
CA PHE A 71 0.04 5.79 -14.71
C PHE A 71 -0.17 6.70 -15.92
N HIS A 72 -0.88 6.21 -16.94
CA HIS A 72 -1.14 6.99 -18.16
C HIS A 72 -1.93 8.28 -17.85
N ASP A 73 -2.95 8.20 -17.00
CA ASP A 73 -3.77 9.35 -16.59
C ASP A 73 -2.97 10.38 -15.77
N CYS A 74 -2.07 9.90 -14.90
CA CYS A 74 -1.28 10.81 -14.07
C CYS A 74 -0.17 11.51 -14.86
N PHE A 75 0.47 10.82 -15.82
CA PHE A 75 1.63 11.33 -16.56
C PHE A 75 1.23 12.15 -17.80
N VAL A 76 0.11 11.83 -18.45
CA VAL A 76 -0.34 12.52 -19.66
C VAL A 76 -1.44 13.52 -19.30
N GLN A 77 -1.07 14.59 -18.60
CA GLN A 77 -1.97 15.72 -18.36
C GLN A 77 -1.79 16.77 -19.47
N PRO A 78 -2.88 17.25 -20.12
CA PRO A 78 -2.78 18.41 -21.00
C PRO A 78 -2.30 19.62 -20.19
N PRO A 79 -1.59 20.57 -20.82
CA PRO A 79 -1.15 21.77 -20.12
C PRO A 79 -2.37 22.44 -19.49
N LYS A 80 -2.32 22.60 -18.16
CA LYS A 80 -3.33 23.38 -17.46
C LYS A 80 -3.21 24.78 -18.04
N ASN A 81 -4.27 25.26 -18.68
CA ASN A 81 -4.39 26.65 -19.09
C ASN A 81 -4.50 27.48 -17.81
N THR A 82 -3.36 27.71 -17.15
CA THR A 82 -3.20 28.77 -16.19
C THR A 82 -3.25 30.06 -16.98
N ARG A 83 -4.47 30.57 -17.18
CA ARG A 83 -4.65 32.01 -17.34
C ARG A 83 -3.99 32.66 -16.13
N GLN A 84 -2.79 33.20 -16.35
CA GLN A 84 -2.36 34.39 -15.65
C GLN A 84 -3.34 35.52 -15.98
#